data_AF-X1S1Y3-F1
#
_entry.id   AF-X1S1Y3-F1
#
_cell.length_a   1.000
_cell.length_b   1.000
_cell.length_c   1.000
_cell.angle_alpha   90.00
_cell.angle_beta   90.00
_cell.angle_gamma   90.00
#
_symmetry.space_group_name_H-M   'P 1'
#
loop_
_entity.id
_entity.type
_entity.pdbx_description
1 polymer ?
#
loop_
_entity_poly.entity_id
_entity_poly.type
_entity_poly.pdbx_seq_one_letter_code
_entity_poly.pdbx_strand_id
1 'polypeptide(L)'
;TQWNNEHDDSKMMVSVPSEFFKNLEKEGREFTEFRGELYSSDLQSIFPDVVSSRIGLKLAIKDCESSLLSAEKISTIAWIYGKQHLADTMTEMWKKMLFLANHDVLPSCGIDEIYEEAWEYIADISKTAHILIKDSAHHMLKDETHGDGIVVLNPNNWEVTDWVETEVELGTGWGKELGIAFNGEDIPSEAIEVQQTEDGSVCRAKLGFVATVPSMGYRVYQLVKNNREFTTDIDVRGNEVITKHFKLSVDEKTGILQVFDKDERRILEGNELVIDQEIGDLYFHRSQFDEPIHSESGEGIHFGTFKPDDYRIERGSVRTVITFKDSFYCLQWPYYLT
;
A
#
# COMPACT_ATOMS: atom_id res chain seq x y z
N THR A 1 21.80 -45.83 21.12
CA THR A 1 22.01 -47.08 21.90
C THR A 1 22.87 -46.86 23.12
N GLN A 2 23.94 -46.06 23.06
CA GLN A 2 24.77 -45.76 24.25
C GLN A 2 23.95 -45.20 25.44
N TRP A 3 23.11 -44.17 25.22
CA TRP A 3 22.25 -43.60 26.28
C TRP A 3 21.42 -44.67 27.01
N ASN A 4 20.72 -45.52 26.26
CA ASN A 4 19.83 -46.56 26.81
C ASN A 4 20.57 -47.72 27.49
N ASN A 5 21.88 -47.85 27.28
CA ASN A 5 22.70 -48.84 27.95
C ASN A 5 23.31 -48.29 29.26
N GLU A 6 23.46 -46.97 29.36
CA GLU A 6 24.09 -46.28 30.49
C GLU A 6 23.06 -45.68 31.47
N HIS A 7 21.79 -45.57 31.07
CA HIS A 7 20.70 -45.00 31.88
C HIS A 7 19.52 -45.98 31.96
N ASP A 8 19.23 -46.47 33.17
CA ASP A 8 18.13 -47.41 33.42
C ASP A 8 16.79 -46.71 33.71
N ASP A 9 16.82 -45.43 34.06
CA ASP A 9 15.66 -44.61 34.47
C ASP A 9 15.00 -43.86 33.31
N SER A 10 15.65 -43.79 32.15
CA SER A 10 15.14 -43.13 30.96
C SER A 10 15.55 -43.85 29.68
N LYS A 11 14.68 -43.80 28.66
CA LYS A 11 14.96 -44.38 27.34
C LYS A 11 14.86 -43.32 26.27
N MET A 12 15.95 -43.12 25.54
CA MET A 12 15.99 -42.33 24.32
C MET A 12 15.46 -43.15 23.14
N MET A 13 14.53 -42.57 22.40
CA MET A 13 13.91 -43.15 21.22
C MET A 13 13.97 -42.15 20.07
N VAL A 14 14.38 -42.61 18.88
CA VAL A 14 14.22 -41.82 17.66
C VAL A 14 12.77 -41.96 17.23
N SER A 15 12.08 -40.84 17.09
CA SER A 15 10.64 -40.80 16.84
C SER A 15 10.28 -39.58 15.98
N VAL A 16 9.06 -39.58 15.45
CA VAL A 16 8.49 -38.46 14.69
C VAL A 16 7.52 -37.66 15.57
N PRO A 17 7.24 -36.37 15.26
CA PRO A 17 6.33 -35.56 16.06
C PRO A 17 4.97 -36.22 16.30
N SER A 18 4.41 -36.92 15.30
CA SER A 18 3.11 -37.58 15.42
C SER A 18 3.08 -38.73 16.44
N GLU A 19 4.19 -39.44 16.63
CA GLU A 19 4.31 -40.48 17.66
C GLU A 19 4.49 -39.87 19.05
N PHE A 20 5.26 -38.78 19.14
CA PHE A 20 5.41 -38.02 20.38
C PHE A 20 4.05 -37.52 20.88
N PHE A 21 3.28 -36.81 20.04
CA PHE A 21 1.97 -36.27 20.43
C PHE A 21 0.97 -37.37 20.80
N LYS A 22 0.93 -38.48 20.06
CA LYS A 22 0.10 -39.66 20.42
C LYS A 22 0.43 -40.25 21.78
N ASN A 23 1.70 -40.19 22.21
CA ASN A 23 2.10 -40.71 23.52
C ASN A 23 1.84 -39.69 24.62
N LEU A 24 2.08 -38.40 24.37
CA LEU A 24 1.78 -37.30 25.28
C LEU A 24 0.28 -37.26 25.64
N GLU A 25 -0.60 -37.42 24.65
CA GLU A 25 -2.06 -37.46 24.85
C GLU A 25 -2.51 -38.61 25.76
N LYS A 26 -1.84 -39.77 25.71
CA LYS A 26 -2.17 -40.92 26.57
C LYS A 26 -1.88 -40.67 28.05
N GLU A 27 -1.00 -39.71 28.36
CA GLU A 27 -0.69 -39.38 29.75
C GLU A 27 -1.86 -38.70 30.46
N GLY A 28 -2.85 -38.17 29.72
CA GLY A 28 -4.08 -37.63 30.29
C GLY A 28 -3.86 -36.48 31.28
N ARG A 29 -2.76 -35.74 31.12
CA ARG A 29 -2.42 -34.59 31.99
C ARG A 29 -3.29 -33.39 31.65
N GLU A 30 -3.62 -32.60 32.66
CA GLU A 30 -4.15 -31.26 32.45
C GLU A 30 -3.00 -30.30 32.14
N PHE A 31 -3.14 -29.52 31.07
CA PHE A 31 -2.15 -28.52 30.65
C PHE A 31 -2.62 -27.12 31.00
N THR A 32 -1.66 -26.24 31.29
CA THR A 32 -1.93 -24.80 31.40
C THR A 32 -2.39 -24.26 30.06
N GLU A 33 -3.51 -23.51 30.05
CA GLU A 33 -4.05 -22.89 28.85
C GLU A 33 -3.61 -21.42 28.76
N PHE A 34 -3.08 -21.04 27.59
CA PHE A 34 -2.82 -19.65 27.23
C PHE A 34 -3.78 -19.23 26.11
N ARG A 35 -4.30 -17.99 26.16
CA ARG A 35 -5.30 -17.48 25.21
C ARG A 35 -4.87 -16.13 24.62
N GLY A 36 -5.15 -15.93 23.35
CA GLY A 36 -4.82 -14.71 22.60
C GLY A 36 -3.52 -14.83 21.81
N GLU A 37 -2.98 -13.69 21.40
CA GLU A 37 -1.66 -13.63 20.78
C GLU A 37 -0.58 -13.92 21.83
N LEU A 38 0.45 -14.68 21.44
CA LEU A 38 1.51 -15.10 22.35
C LEU A 38 2.69 -14.11 22.40
N TYR A 39 2.40 -12.81 22.20
CA TYR A 39 3.39 -11.73 22.37
C TYR A 39 3.61 -11.45 23.86
N SER A 40 4.65 -12.05 24.44
CA SER A 40 5.04 -11.77 25.83
C SER A 40 6.53 -12.00 26.01
N SER A 41 7.19 -11.06 26.70
CA SER A 41 8.59 -11.19 27.13
C SER A 41 8.82 -12.46 27.96
N ASP A 42 7.77 -12.96 28.61
CA ASP A 42 7.84 -14.11 29.52
C ASP A 42 7.55 -15.44 28.81
N LEU A 43 6.92 -15.41 27.62
CA LEU A 43 6.50 -16.61 26.88
C LEU A 43 7.31 -16.82 25.60
N GLN A 44 7.60 -15.75 24.84
CA GLN A 44 8.32 -15.86 23.57
C GLN A 44 9.05 -14.56 23.23
N SER A 45 10.38 -14.63 23.09
CA SER A 45 11.16 -13.57 22.46
C SER A 45 10.80 -13.51 20.98
N ILE A 46 10.05 -12.49 20.61
CA ILE A 46 9.76 -12.16 19.22
C ILE A 46 10.73 -11.05 18.81
N PHE A 47 11.02 -10.94 17.51
CA PHE A 47 11.86 -9.89 16.94
C PHE A 47 10.94 -8.75 16.45
N PRO A 48 10.50 -7.81 17.30
CA PRO A 48 9.46 -6.85 16.94
C PRO A 48 9.92 -5.89 15.84
N ASP A 49 11.20 -5.56 15.77
CA ASP A 49 11.71 -4.47 14.92
C ASP A 49 11.95 -4.93 13.48
N VAL A 50 11.81 -6.23 13.18
CA VAL A 50 11.87 -6.75 11.80
C VAL A 50 10.81 -6.14 10.88
N VAL A 51 9.75 -5.57 11.47
CA VAL A 51 8.65 -4.91 10.75
C VAL A 51 9.10 -3.65 10.00
N SER A 52 10.15 -2.97 10.48
CA SER A 52 10.68 -1.74 9.85
C SER A 52 11.90 -2.01 8.96
N SER A 53 12.58 -3.14 9.15
CA SER A 53 13.74 -3.53 8.34
C SER A 53 13.40 -3.58 6.85
N ARG A 54 14.26 -3.02 5.98
CA ARG A 54 14.11 -3.08 4.51
C ARG A 54 12.67 -2.83 4.02
N ILE A 55 12.02 -1.78 4.53
CA ILE A 55 10.58 -1.53 4.33
C ILE A 55 10.10 -1.60 2.87
N GLY A 56 10.94 -1.19 1.92
CA GLY A 56 10.62 -1.25 0.48
C GLY A 56 10.26 -2.66 0.00
N LEU A 57 10.91 -3.70 0.52
CA LEU A 57 10.59 -5.09 0.17
C LEU A 57 9.22 -5.51 0.75
N LYS A 58 8.91 -5.14 1.99
CA LYS A 58 7.59 -5.43 2.60
C LYS A 58 6.46 -4.77 1.84
N LEU A 59 6.61 -3.49 1.50
CA LEU A 59 5.64 -2.75 0.71
C LEU A 59 5.42 -3.42 -0.64
N ALA A 60 6.50 -3.82 -1.33
CA ALA A 60 6.40 -4.53 -2.59
C ALA A 60 5.72 -5.90 -2.47
N ILE A 61 6.01 -6.68 -1.41
CA ILE A 61 5.31 -7.94 -1.14
C ILE A 61 3.83 -7.68 -0.84
N LYS A 62 3.48 -6.60 -0.14
CA LYS A 62 2.10 -6.23 0.16
C LYS A 62 1.31 -5.83 -1.10
N ASP A 63 1.93 -5.06 -1.98
CA ASP A 63 1.35 -4.69 -3.28
C ASP A 63 1.16 -5.93 -4.17
N CYS A 64 2.14 -6.84 -4.14
CA CYS A 64 2.11 -8.12 -4.81
C CYS A 64 0.96 -9.01 -4.31
N GLU A 65 0.80 -9.16 -2.99
CA GLU A 65 -0.31 -9.87 -2.37
C GLU A 65 -1.66 -9.27 -2.79
N SER A 66 -1.78 -7.94 -2.73
CA SER A 66 -3.01 -7.23 -3.11
C SER A 66 -3.36 -7.44 -4.58
N SER A 67 -2.35 -7.44 -5.46
CA SER A 67 -2.50 -7.70 -6.88
C SER A 67 -2.92 -9.15 -7.17
N LEU A 68 -2.28 -10.12 -6.50
CA LEU A 68 -2.62 -11.54 -6.60
C LEU A 68 -4.07 -11.80 -6.17
N LEU A 69 -4.46 -11.29 -5.00
CA LEU A 69 -5.82 -11.44 -4.48
C LEU A 69 -6.86 -10.80 -5.41
N SER A 70 -6.53 -9.64 -5.99
CA SER A 70 -7.40 -8.98 -6.98
C SER A 70 -7.51 -9.82 -8.25
N ALA A 71 -6.41 -10.36 -8.76
CA ALA A 71 -6.40 -11.22 -9.94
C ALA A 71 -7.21 -12.50 -9.73
N GLU A 72 -7.10 -13.13 -8.56
CA GLU A 72 -7.89 -14.30 -8.20
C GLU A 72 -9.38 -13.98 -8.24
N LYS A 73 -9.82 -12.96 -7.48
CA LYS A 73 -11.23 -12.56 -7.40
C LYS A 73 -11.82 -12.24 -8.78
N ILE A 74 -11.15 -11.38 -9.55
CA ILE A 74 -11.65 -10.95 -10.87
C ILE A 74 -11.63 -12.11 -11.87
N SER A 75 -10.62 -12.99 -11.82
CA SER A 75 -10.57 -14.18 -12.68
C SER A 75 -11.66 -15.20 -12.33
N THR A 76 -11.99 -15.36 -11.05
CA THR A 76 -13.12 -16.19 -10.61
C THR A 76 -14.45 -15.64 -11.13
N ILE A 77 -14.65 -14.32 -11.07
CA ILE A 77 -15.85 -13.70 -11.65
C ILE A 77 -15.88 -13.94 -13.16
N ALA A 78 -14.79 -13.68 -13.89
CA ALA A 78 -14.75 -13.94 -15.33
C ALA A 78 -15.01 -15.42 -15.67
N TRP A 79 -14.56 -16.36 -14.83
CA TRP A 79 -14.86 -17.78 -14.98
C TRP A 79 -16.36 -18.08 -14.85
N ILE A 80 -17.06 -17.43 -13.92
CA ILE A 80 -18.53 -17.51 -13.81
C ILE A 80 -19.20 -16.99 -15.10
N TYR A 81 -18.61 -15.96 -15.74
CA TYR A 81 -19.02 -15.45 -17.05
C TYR A 81 -18.48 -16.29 -18.24
N GLY A 82 -18.04 -17.52 -18.00
CA GLY A 82 -17.67 -18.49 -19.04
C GLY A 82 -16.24 -18.38 -19.57
N LYS A 83 -15.38 -17.56 -18.98
CA LYS A 83 -13.92 -17.58 -19.27
C LYS A 83 -13.34 -18.91 -18.76
N GLN A 84 -12.30 -19.43 -19.41
CA GLN A 84 -11.58 -20.58 -18.87
C GLN A 84 -10.83 -20.21 -17.58
N HIS A 85 -10.95 -21.04 -16.54
CA HIS A 85 -10.21 -20.88 -15.29
C HIS A 85 -8.75 -21.33 -15.46
N LEU A 86 -7.80 -20.47 -15.07
CA LEU A 86 -6.36 -20.72 -15.18
C LEU A 86 -5.78 -21.23 -13.85
N ALA A 87 -6.23 -22.41 -13.43
CA ALA A 87 -5.89 -22.99 -12.12
C ALA A 87 -4.37 -23.17 -11.91
N ASP A 88 -3.66 -23.65 -12.93
CA ASP A 88 -2.22 -23.91 -12.83
C ASP A 88 -1.45 -22.60 -12.67
N THR A 89 -1.78 -21.56 -13.45
CA THR A 89 -1.19 -20.22 -13.30
C THR A 89 -1.42 -19.66 -11.90
N MET A 90 -2.66 -19.75 -11.39
CA MET A 90 -2.98 -19.28 -10.05
C MET A 90 -2.21 -20.05 -8.97
N THR A 91 -2.07 -21.37 -9.13
CA THR A 91 -1.30 -22.22 -8.22
C THR A 91 0.17 -21.82 -8.18
N GLU A 92 0.78 -21.55 -9.34
CA GLU A 92 2.18 -21.11 -9.39
C GLU A 92 2.39 -19.72 -8.77
N MET A 93 1.47 -18.78 -8.99
CA MET A 93 1.55 -17.47 -8.33
C MET A 93 1.44 -17.59 -6.80
N TRP A 94 0.54 -18.44 -6.29
CA TRP A 94 0.41 -18.68 -4.85
C TRP A 94 1.64 -19.37 -4.25
N LYS A 95 2.27 -20.31 -4.96
CA LYS A 95 3.54 -20.91 -4.50
C LYS A 95 4.63 -19.85 -4.33
N LYS A 96 4.76 -18.92 -5.29
CA LYS A 96 5.71 -17.81 -5.20
C LYS A 96 5.35 -16.86 -4.04
N MET A 97 4.06 -16.55 -3.86
CA MET A 97 3.63 -15.72 -2.73
C MET A 97 3.92 -16.38 -1.37
N LEU A 98 3.73 -17.69 -1.26
CA LEU A 98 4.04 -18.44 -0.04
C LEU A 98 5.55 -18.50 0.25
N PHE A 99 6.38 -18.50 -0.80
CA PHE A 99 7.82 -18.30 -0.64
C PHE A 99 8.14 -16.91 -0.07
N LEU A 100 7.50 -15.86 -0.61
CA LEU A 100 7.67 -14.49 -0.10
C LEU A 100 7.21 -14.34 1.35
N ALA A 101 6.20 -15.10 1.78
CA ALA A 101 5.68 -15.11 3.16
C ALA A 101 6.57 -15.88 4.16
N ASN A 102 7.72 -16.40 3.74
CA ASN A 102 8.67 -17.06 4.62
C ASN A 102 9.19 -16.09 5.71
N HIS A 103 9.43 -16.63 6.91
CA HIS A 103 9.84 -15.87 8.09
C HIS A 103 11.23 -15.19 7.99
N ASP A 104 12.08 -15.55 7.04
CA ASP A 104 13.34 -14.84 6.79
C ASP A 104 13.20 -13.84 5.62
N VAL A 105 12.22 -14.07 4.73
CA VAL A 105 11.99 -13.23 3.54
C VAL A 105 11.13 -12.02 3.87
N LEU A 106 9.93 -12.24 4.42
CA LEU A 106 8.97 -11.17 4.72
C LEU A 106 9.49 -10.25 5.86
N PRO A 107 9.97 -10.77 7.00
CA PRO A 107 10.71 -9.98 8.01
C PRO A 107 12.03 -9.39 7.50
N SER A 108 12.51 -9.84 6.34
CA SER A 108 13.69 -9.37 5.62
C SER A 108 14.95 -9.25 6.48
N CYS A 109 15.22 -10.30 7.25
CA CYS A 109 16.29 -10.39 8.23
C CYS A 109 17.45 -11.32 7.81
N GLY A 110 17.58 -11.57 6.50
CA GLY A 110 18.63 -12.35 5.86
C GLY A 110 19.66 -11.53 5.10
N ILE A 111 20.55 -12.23 4.40
CA ILE A 111 21.59 -11.65 3.54
C ILE A 111 21.00 -11.05 2.26
N ASP A 112 21.73 -10.19 1.57
CA ASP A 112 21.19 -9.47 0.41
C ASP A 112 20.81 -10.39 -0.75
N GLU A 113 21.58 -11.44 -0.96
CA GLU A 113 21.48 -12.35 -2.11
C GLU A 113 20.16 -13.13 -2.13
N ILE A 114 19.55 -13.41 -0.96
CA ILE A 114 18.27 -14.13 -0.92
C ILE A 114 17.09 -13.28 -1.43
N TYR A 115 17.28 -11.96 -1.54
CA TYR A 115 16.23 -11.05 -1.98
C TYR A 115 16.19 -10.85 -3.50
N GLU A 116 17.22 -11.26 -4.24
CA GLU A 116 17.19 -11.22 -5.70
C GLU A 116 16.04 -12.07 -6.25
N GLU A 117 15.93 -13.32 -5.78
CA GLU A 117 14.81 -14.22 -6.12
C GLU A 117 13.45 -13.66 -5.64
N ALA A 118 13.41 -13.03 -4.46
CA ALA A 118 12.20 -12.41 -3.95
C ALA A 118 11.71 -11.29 -4.89
N TRP A 119 12.61 -10.42 -5.36
CA TRP A 119 12.29 -9.36 -6.30
C TRP A 119 11.82 -9.90 -7.66
N GLU A 120 12.43 -10.99 -8.15
CA GLU A 120 11.98 -11.67 -9.37
C GLU A 120 10.55 -12.21 -9.23
N TYR A 121 10.23 -12.86 -8.10
CA TYR A 121 8.89 -13.37 -7.83
C TYR A 121 7.86 -12.27 -7.67
N ILE A 122 8.21 -11.17 -6.99
CA ILE A 122 7.35 -9.98 -6.91
C ILE A 122 7.02 -9.45 -8.30
N ALA A 123 8.05 -9.27 -9.15
CA ALA A 123 7.86 -8.76 -10.51
C ALA A 123 6.99 -9.69 -11.36
N ASP A 124 7.21 -11.00 -11.27
CA ASP A 124 6.45 -12.00 -12.04
C ASP A 124 4.99 -12.12 -11.60
N ILE A 125 4.73 -12.17 -10.28
CA ILE A 125 3.36 -12.18 -9.75
C ILE A 125 2.63 -10.89 -10.15
N SER A 126 3.24 -9.71 -9.94
CA SER A 126 2.60 -8.43 -10.26
C SER A 126 2.26 -8.34 -11.75
N LYS A 127 3.22 -8.69 -12.63
CA LYS A 127 2.98 -8.73 -14.09
C LYS A 127 1.85 -9.70 -14.45
N THR A 128 1.88 -10.92 -13.92
CA THR A 128 0.88 -11.95 -14.22
C THR A 128 -0.50 -11.55 -13.70
N ALA A 129 -0.58 -10.98 -12.49
CA ALA A 129 -1.81 -10.45 -11.92
C ALA A 129 -2.44 -9.37 -12.81
N HIS A 130 -1.65 -8.38 -13.26
CA HIS A 130 -2.14 -7.34 -14.16
C HIS A 130 -2.68 -7.90 -15.48
N ILE A 131 -2.00 -8.88 -16.08
CA ILE A 131 -2.46 -9.56 -17.30
C ILE A 131 -3.80 -10.27 -17.03
N LEU A 132 -3.89 -11.04 -15.95
CA LEU A 132 -5.09 -11.78 -15.60
C LEU A 132 -6.28 -10.86 -15.31
N ILE A 133 -6.09 -9.77 -14.56
CA ILE A 133 -7.13 -8.78 -14.28
C ILE A 133 -7.60 -8.16 -15.59
N LYS A 134 -6.67 -7.69 -16.43
CA LYS A 134 -6.98 -7.06 -17.72
C LYS A 134 -7.73 -8.01 -18.64
N ASP A 135 -7.26 -9.24 -18.81
CA ASP A 135 -7.89 -10.23 -19.68
C ASP A 135 -9.28 -10.64 -19.17
N SER A 136 -9.44 -10.73 -17.85
CA SER A 136 -10.73 -11.04 -17.21
C SER A 136 -11.73 -9.91 -17.39
N ALA A 137 -11.30 -8.66 -17.21
CA ALA A 137 -12.12 -7.48 -17.46
C ALA A 137 -12.55 -7.40 -18.93
N HIS A 138 -11.64 -7.61 -19.89
CA HIS A 138 -11.99 -7.63 -21.31
C HIS A 138 -12.99 -8.73 -21.66
N HIS A 139 -12.87 -9.93 -21.07
CA HIS A 139 -13.83 -11.01 -21.29
C HIS A 139 -15.22 -10.64 -20.78
N MET A 140 -15.31 -10.04 -19.59
CA MET A 140 -16.57 -9.65 -18.98
C MET A 140 -17.26 -8.49 -19.72
N LEU A 141 -16.50 -7.57 -20.32
CA LEU A 141 -16.99 -6.25 -20.76
C LEU A 141 -16.93 -6.04 -22.27
N LYS A 142 -16.68 -7.11 -23.03
CA LYS A 142 -16.45 -7.06 -24.48
C LYS A 142 -17.52 -6.28 -25.26
N ASP A 143 -18.76 -6.31 -24.80
CA ASP A 143 -19.90 -5.66 -25.47
C ASP A 143 -20.31 -4.31 -24.84
N GLU A 144 -19.74 -3.91 -23.70
CA GLU A 144 -20.20 -2.75 -22.91
C GLU A 144 -19.37 -1.47 -23.13
N THR A 145 -18.13 -1.58 -23.63
CA THR A 145 -17.20 -0.44 -23.63
C THR A 145 -17.17 0.40 -24.90
N HIS A 146 -17.74 -0.09 -26.01
CA HIS A 146 -17.80 0.56 -27.34
C HIS A 146 -16.50 1.24 -27.86
N GLY A 147 -15.34 1.03 -27.22
CA GLY A 147 -14.03 1.56 -27.59
C GLY A 147 -13.53 2.75 -26.76
N ASP A 148 -14.37 3.40 -25.95
CA ASP A 148 -14.06 4.61 -25.17
C ASP A 148 -14.48 4.52 -23.68
N GLY A 149 -14.87 3.32 -23.23
CA GLY A 149 -15.21 3.03 -21.84
C GLY A 149 -14.00 2.90 -20.92
N ILE A 150 -14.03 3.64 -19.81
CA ILE A 150 -13.13 3.50 -18.66
C ILE A 150 -13.78 2.55 -17.66
N VAL A 151 -13.14 1.42 -17.40
CA VAL A 151 -13.66 0.41 -16.47
C VAL A 151 -12.98 0.56 -15.12
N VAL A 152 -13.77 0.75 -14.07
CA VAL A 152 -13.29 0.71 -12.68
C VAL A 152 -13.81 -0.56 -12.01
N LEU A 153 -12.90 -1.39 -11.52
CA LEU A 153 -13.17 -2.64 -10.83
C LEU A 153 -12.98 -2.46 -9.32
N ASN A 154 -13.86 -3.05 -8.51
CA ASN A 154 -13.74 -3.08 -7.06
C ASN A 154 -13.60 -4.53 -6.57
N PRO A 155 -12.38 -4.96 -6.16
CA PRO A 155 -12.14 -6.30 -5.62
C PRO A 155 -12.50 -6.43 -4.12
N ASN A 156 -13.05 -5.39 -3.48
CA ASN A 156 -13.47 -5.45 -2.09
C ASN A 156 -14.87 -6.03 -1.95
N ASN A 157 -15.17 -6.62 -0.79
CA ASN A 157 -16.50 -7.16 -0.48
C ASN A 157 -17.48 -6.10 0.06
N TRP A 158 -17.17 -4.80 -0.08
CA TRP A 158 -18.05 -3.67 0.20
C TRP A 158 -17.98 -2.63 -0.94
N GLU A 159 -18.98 -1.74 -1.03
CA GLU A 159 -18.97 -0.63 -1.99
C GLU A 159 -17.87 0.38 -1.63
N VAL A 160 -17.12 0.82 -2.64
CA VAL A 160 -16.02 1.77 -2.48
C VAL A 160 -16.36 3.04 -3.25
N THR A 161 -16.23 4.19 -2.59
CA THR A 161 -16.24 5.52 -3.21
C THR A 161 -14.89 6.16 -2.97
N ASP A 162 -14.08 6.29 -4.02
CA ASP A 162 -12.73 6.84 -3.88
C ASP A 162 -12.25 7.56 -5.16
N TRP A 163 -11.18 8.34 -5.00
CA TRP A 163 -10.44 8.95 -6.09
C TRP A 163 -9.72 7.88 -6.90
N VAL A 164 -9.94 7.90 -8.20
CA VAL A 164 -9.26 7.02 -9.15
C VAL A 164 -8.57 7.86 -10.22
N GLU A 165 -7.40 7.40 -10.64
CA GLU A 165 -6.65 7.99 -11.73
C GLU A 165 -6.52 6.96 -12.86
N THR A 166 -6.72 7.39 -14.09
CA THR A 166 -6.55 6.55 -15.27
C THR A 166 -5.76 7.29 -16.32
N GLU A 167 -4.90 6.55 -17.01
CA GLU A 167 -4.20 7.05 -18.20
C GLU A 167 -4.92 6.55 -19.44
N VAL A 168 -5.13 7.45 -20.39
CA VAL A 168 -5.79 7.15 -21.67
C VAL A 168 -4.89 7.56 -22.82
N GLU A 169 -4.80 6.68 -23.82
CA GLU A 169 -4.19 6.99 -25.12
C GLU A 169 -5.30 7.38 -26.10
N LEU A 170 -5.13 8.52 -26.76
CA LEU A 170 -6.18 9.16 -27.56
C LEU A 170 -5.76 9.27 -29.03
N GLY A 171 -6.73 9.05 -29.91
CA GLY A 171 -6.56 9.23 -31.35
C GLY A 171 -6.56 10.71 -31.77
N THR A 172 -6.52 10.97 -33.07
CA THR A 172 -6.58 12.34 -33.62
C THR A 172 -7.94 12.99 -33.34
N GLY A 173 -7.94 14.30 -33.07
CA GLY A 173 -9.16 15.09 -32.85
C GLY A 173 -9.70 15.11 -31.42
N TRP A 174 -8.86 14.79 -30.42
CA TRP A 174 -9.12 15.08 -29.01
C TRP A 174 -8.46 16.39 -28.59
N GLY A 175 -9.25 17.28 -27.97
CA GLY A 175 -8.78 18.56 -27.43
C GLY A 175 -8.46 18.47 -25.94
N LYS A 176 -8.13 19.62 -25.32
CA LYS A 176 -7.86 19.71 -23.87
C LYS A 176 -9.10 19.53 -22.99
N GLU A 177 -10.28 19.65 -23.57
CA GLU A 177 -11.57 19.48 -22.89
C GLU A 177 -11.90 17.99 -22.75
N LEU A 178 -11.17 17.31 -21.87
CA LEU A 178 -11.40 15.92 -21.50
C LEU A 178 -12.24 15.86 -20.23
N GLY A 179 -13.32 15.11 -20.27
CA GLY A 179 -14.17 14.86 -19.12
C GLY A 179 -14.55 13.38 -19.02
N ILE A 180 -15.24 13.05 -17.93
CA ILE A 180 -15.76 11.70 -17.71
C ILE A 180 -17.26 11.79 -17.51
N ALA A 181 -18.00 10.84 -18.07
CA ALA A 181 -19.43 10.69 -17.89
C ALA A 181 -19.77 9.32 -17.30
N PHE A 182 -20.92 9.24 -16.66
CA PHE A 182 -21.52 8.01 -16.16
C PHE A 182 -23.01 8.01 -16.49
N ASN A 183 -23.51 6.94 -17.11
CA ASN A 183 -24.90 6.82 -17.57
C ASN A 183 -25.38 8.00 -18.44
N GLY A 184 -24.48 8.57 -19.25
CA GLY A 184 -24.78 9.69 -20.15
C GLY A 184 -24.77 11.08 -19.50
N GLU A 185 -24.39 11.17 -18.23
CA GLU A 185 -24.24 12.45 -17.51
C GLU A 185 -22.77 12.72 -17.18
N ASP A 186 -22.31 13.94 -17.44
CA ASP A 186 -20.95 14.40 -17.09
C ASP A 186 -20.78 14.37 -15.56
N ILE A 187 -19.68 13.78 -15.07
CA ILE A 187 -19.32 13.72 -13.64
C ILE A 187 -18.10 14.59 -13.34
N PRO A 188 -17.92 15.05 -12.08
CA PRO A 188 -16.72 15.79 -11.70
C PRO A 188 -15.43 15.01 -12.01
N SER A 189 -14.59 15.59 -12.86
CA SER A 189 -13.30 15.04 -13.26
C SER A 189 -12.25 16.14 -13.46
N GLU A 190 -10.98 15.74 -13.45
CA GLU A 190 -9.83 16.62 -13.64
C GLU A 190 -8.81 15.98 -14.61
N ALA A 191 -8.29 16.75 -15.56
CA ALA A 191 -7.13 16.36 -16.35
C ALA A 191 -5.85 16.76 -15.60
N ILE A 192 -5.22 15.77 -14.98
CA ILE A 192 -4.01 15.94 -14.15
C ILE A 192 -2.80 16.22 -15.03
N GLU A 193 -2.65 15.44 -16.10
CA GLU A 193 -1.56 15.58 -17.07
C GLU A 193 -2.10 15.40 -18.49
N VAL A 194 -1.60 16.21 -19.42
CA VAL A 194 -2.01 16.18 -20.83
C VAL A 194 -0.76 16.30 -21.69
N GLN A 195 -0.56 15.34 -22.58
CA GLN A 195 0.50 15.35 -23.59
C GLN A 195 -0.12 15.60 -24.97
N GLN A 196 0.44 16.56 -25.69
CA GLN A 196 -0.01 16.96 -27.01
C GLN A 196 0.99 16.57 -28.09
N THR A 197 0.50 16.24 -29.27
CA THR A 197 1.28 16.11 -30.49
C THR A 197 1.59 17.48 -31.11
N GLU A 198 2.50 17.52 -32.08
CA GLU A 198 2.91 18.77 -32.77
C GLU A 198 1.77 19.52 -33.46
N ASP A 199 0.71 18.79 -33.86
CA ASP A 199 -0.52 19.34 -34.45
C ASP A 199 -1.48 19.94 -33.41
N GLY A 200 -1.15 19.86 -32.11
CA GLY A 200 -1.96 20.34 -31.00
C GLY A 200 -3.03 19.37 -30.49
N SER A 201 -3.18 18.19 -31.13
CA SER A 201 -4.08 17.14 -30.63
C SER A 201 -3.55 16.55 -29.32
N VAL A 202 -4.45 16.15 -28.40
CA VAL A 202 -4.06 15.40 -27.21
C VAL A 202 -3.86 13.93 -27.60
N CYS A 203 -2.67 13.38 -27.33
CA CYS A 203 -2.36 11.97 -27.61
C CYS A 203 -2.37 11.10 -26.35
N ARG A 204 -2.10 11.67 -25.18
CA ARG A 204 -2.18 10.97 -23.89
C ARG A 204 -2.66 11.92 -22.81
N ALA A 205 -3.50 11.43 -21.92
CA ALA A 205 -3.93 12.18 -20.76
C ALA A 205 -4.03 11.29 -19.52
N LYS A 206 -3.70 11.85 -18.37
CA LYS A 206 -3.99 11.30 -17.04
C LYS A 206 -5.18 12.03 -16.47
N LEU A 207 -6.27 11.31 -16.25
CA LEU A 207 -7.54 11.82 -15.77
C LEU A 207 -7.81 11.30 -14.36
N GLY A 208 -8.38 12.14 -13.52
CA GLY A 208 -8.78 11.79 -12.16
C GLY A 208 -10.25 12.11 -11.90
N PHE A 209 -10.93 11.24 -11.16
CA PHE A 209 -12.34 11.40 -10.81
C PHE A 209 -12.70 10.56 -9.58
N VAL A 210 -13.85 10.83 -8.97
CA VAL A 210 -14.36 9.99 -7.87
C VAL A 210 -15.28 8.92 -8.45
N ALA A 211 -14.91 7.66 -8.26
CA ALA A 211 -15.70 6.51 -8.69
C ALA A 211 -16.41 5.89 -7.47
N THR A 212 -17.70 5.59 -7.59
CA THR A 212 -18.42 4.73 -6.63
C THR A 212 -18.67 3.39 -7.28
N VAL A 213 -18.16 2.30 -6.73
CA VAL A 213 -18.17 0.98 -7.38
C VAL A 213 -18.67 -0.08 -6.41
N PRO A 214 -19.69 -0.89 -6.80
CA PRO A 214 -20.28 -1.89 -5.91
C PRO A 214 -19.26 -2.96 -5.49
N SER A 215 -19.55 -3.63 -4.38
CA SER A 215 -18.80 -4.79 -3.87
C SER A 215 -18.59 -5.86 -4.95
N MET A 216 -17.35 -6.35 -5.09
CA MET A 216 -16.95 -7.40 -6.04
C MET A 216 -17.45 -7.16 -7.46
N GLY A 217 -17.54 -5.89 -7.87
CA GLY A 217 -18.20 -5.48 -9.10
C GLY A 217 -17.36 -4.48 -9.89
N TYR A 218 -18.00 -3.89 -10.90
CA TYR A 218 -17.39 -2.88 -11.75
C TYR A 218 -18.38 -1.77 -12.07
N ARG A 219 -17.87 -0.65 -12.58
CA ARG A 219 -18.64 0.34 -13.32
C ARG A 219 -17.88 0.77 -14.57
N VAL A 220 -18.64 1.05 -15.63
CA VAL A 220 -18.12 1.59 -16.88
C VAL A 220 -18.47 3.08 -16.94
N TYR A 221 -17.45 3.90 -17.05
CA TYR A 221 -17.52 5.34 -17.27
C TYR A 221 -17.16 5.64 -18.73
N GLN A 222 -17.62 6.74 -19.28
CA GLN A 222 -17.31 7.14 -20.65
C GLN A 222 -16.35 8.31 -20.67
N LEU A 223 -15.35 8.27 -21.55
CA LEU A 223 -14.55 9.44 -21.86
C LEU A 223 -15.34 10.39 -22.76
N VAL A 224 -15.43 11.67 -22.41
CA VAL A 224 -16.18 12.68 -23.19
C VAL A 224 -15.31 13.87 -23.61
N LYS A 225 -15.64 14.45 -24.77
CA LYS A 225 -15.00 15.64 -25.35
C LYS A 225 -15.59 16.94 -24.80
N ASN A 226 -15.87 16.97 -23.50
CA ASN A 226 -16.43 18.12 -22.83
C ASN A 226 -16.01 18.07 -21.36
N ASN A 227 -15.19 19.01 -20.93
CA ASN A 227 -14.91 19.18 -19.51
C ASN A 227 -15.84 20.28 -18.98
N ARG A 228 -16.99 19.89 -18.42
CA ARG A 228 -17.81 20.87 -17.70
C ARG A 228 -16.99 21.40 -16.53
N GLU A 229 -17.02 22.71 -16.30
CA GLU A 229 -16.46 23.26 -15.07
C GLU A 229 -17.29 22.78 -13.88
N PHE A 230 -16.66 22.02 -13.00
CA PHE A 230 -17.25 21.62 -11.72
C PHE A 230 -16.70 22.51 -10.61
N THR A 231 -17.61 23.05 -9.81
CA THR A 231 -17.28 23.79 -8.60
C THR A 231 -17.21 22.83 -7.42
N THR A 232 -16.07 22.74 -6.76
CA THR A 232 -15.92 22.02 -5.49
C THR A 232 -16.36 22.88 -4.30
N ASP A 233 -16.98 22.25 -3.30
CA ASP A 233 -17.29 22.85 -1.99
C ASP A 233 -16.03 23.00 -1.11
N ILE A 234 -14.86 22.55 -1.58
CA ILE A 234 -13.59 22.76 -0.88
C ILE A 234 -13.20 24.22 -1.01
N ASP A 235 -13.06 24.88 0.14
CA ASP A 235 -12.62 26.26 0.27
C ASP A 235 -11.17 26.29 0.74
N VAL A 236 -10.36 27.13 0.12
CA VAL A 236 -8.92 27.27 0.43
C VAL A 236 -8.65 28.71 0.82
N ARG A 237 -8.15 28.91 2.04
CA ARG A 237 -7.91 30.24 2.63
C ARG A 237 -6.49 30.30 3.19
N GLY A 238 -5.55 30.84 2.40
CA GLY A 238 -4.14 30.84 2.80
C GLY A 238 -3.65 29.41 3.00
N ASN A 239 -3.30 29.05 4.24
CA ASN A 239 -2.85 27.72 4.64
C ASN A 239 -3.96 26.81 5.20
N GLU A 240 -5.23 27.23 5.11
CA GLU A 240 -6.37 26.43 5.53
C GLU A 240 -7.09 25.79 4.33
N VAL A 241 -7.45 24.52 4.46
CA VAL A 241 -8.34 23.77 3.56
C VAL A 241 -9.59 23.37 4.33
N ILE A 242 -10.74 23.88 3.90
CA ILE A 242 -12.02 23.68 4.56
C ILE A 242 -12.88 22.79 3.67
N THR A 243 -13.34 21.67 4.24
CA THR A 243 -14.26 20.74 3.58
C THR A 243 -15.60 20.72 4.31
N LYS A 244 -16.60 20.01 3.75
CA LYS A 244 -17.88 19.77 4.43
C LYS A 244 -17.76 18.92 5.71
N HIS A 245 -16.61 18.32 5.98
CA HIS A 245 -16.38 17.39 7.08
C HIS A 245 -15.44 17.94 8.15
N PHE A 246 -14.33 18.55 7.74
CA PHE A 246 -13.26 19.04 8.62
C PHE A 246 -12.59 20.28 8.01
N LYS A 247 -11.91 21.03 8.88
CA LYS A 247 -10.96 22.07 8.50
C LYS A 247 -9.55 21.56 8.76
N LEU A 248 -8.64 21.78 7.83
CA LEU A 248 -7.23 21.43 7.95
C LEU A 248 -6.40 22.71 7.83
N SER A 249 -5.40 22.87 8.68
CA SER A 249 -4.42 23.94 8.63
C SER A 249 -3.02 23.33 8.52
N VAL A 250 -2.16 23.94 7.72
CA VAL A 250 -0.77 23.47 7.52
C VAL A 250 0.19 24.56 7.97
N ASP A 251 1.18 24.20 8.77
CA ASP A 251 2.28 25.11 9.07
C ASP A 251 3.22 25.18 7.85
N GLU A 252 3.34 26.36 7.24
CA GLU A 252 4.10 26.57 6.01
C GLU A 252 5.63 26.41 6.20
N LYS A 253 6.11 26.34 7.44
CA LYS A 253 7.53 26.20 7.75
C LYS A 253 7.94 24.78 8.09
N THR A 254 7.02 24.01 8.65
CA THR A 254 7.29 22.66 9.19
C THR A 254 6.50 21.57 8.48
N GLY A 255 5.47 21.92 7.71
CA GLY A 255 4.60 20.93 7.04
C GLY A 255 3.62 20.21 7.96
N ILE A 256 3.66 20.50 9.27
CA ILE A 256 2.82 19.88 10.28
C ILE A 256 1.35 20.24 10.02
N LEU A 257 0.51 19.21 10.06
CA LEU A 257 -0.92 19.32 9.80
C LEU A 257 -1.70 19.40 11.11
N GLN A 258 -2.66 20.31 11.17
CA GLN A 258 -3.65 20.38 12.24
C GLN A 258 -5.06 20.21 11.65
N VAL A 259 -5.83 19.26 12.20
CA VAL A 259 -7.19 18.96 11.73
C VAL A 259 -8.19 19.32 12.81
N PHE A 260 -9.26 20.01 12.40
CA PHE A 260 -10.32 20.53 13.25
C PHE A 260 -11.68 19.98 12.79
N ASP A 261 -12.55 19.69 13.76
CA ASP A 261 -13.95 19.38 13.50
C ASP A 261 -14.77 20.64 13.12
N LYS A 262 -16.08 20.46 12.93
CA LYS A 262 -17.00 21.55 12.58
C LYS A 262 -17.21 22.58 13.69
N ASP A 263 -16.92 22.22 14.93
CA ASP A 263 -17.02 23.08 16.10
C ASP A 263 -15.66 23.74 16.41
N GLU A 264 -14.72 23.71 15.47
CA GLU A 264 -13.35 24.22 15.57
C GLU A 264 -12.51 23.56 16.66
N ARG A 265 -12.85 22.34 17.08
CA ARG A 265 -12.04 21.58 18.03
C ARG A 265 -10.95 20.84 17.28
N ARG A 266 -9.71 20.97 17.74
CA ARG A 266 -8.57 20.23 17.17
C ARG A 266 -8.73 18.73 17.47
N ILE A 267 -8.83 17.93 16.42
CA ILE A 267 -8.97 16.47 16.47
C ILE A 267 -7.59 15.80 16.47
N LEU A 268 -6.69 16.32 15.64
CA LEU A 268 -5.41 15.70 15.30
C LEU A 268 -4.38 16.79 15.02
N GLU A 269 -3.14 16.50 15.39
CA GLU A 269 -1.93 17.18 14.94
C GLU A 269 -0.93 16.08 14.54
N GLY A 270 -0.26 16.21 13.40
CA GLY A 270 0.66 15.17 12.92
C GLY A 270 1.29 15.49 11.57
N ASN A 271 1.71 14.43 10.86
CA ASN A 271 2.55 14.51 9.66
C ASN A 271 3.96 15.06 9.92
N GLU A 272 4.50 14.77 11.11
CA GLU A 272 5.86 15.16 11.49
C GLU A 272 6.86 14.08 11.06
N LEU A 273 7.93 14.52 10.40
CA LEU A 273 9.09 13.70 10.12
C LEU A 273 10.07 13.75 11.29
N VAL A 274 10.46 12.56 11.74
CA VAL A 274 11.47 12.37 12.79
C VAL A 274 12.63 11.58 12.20
N ILE A 275 13.83 12.10 12.39
CA ILE A 275 15.09 11.43 12.04
C ILE A 275 15.63 10.80 13.31
N ASP A 276 15.81 9.49 13.29
CA ASP A 276 16.38 8.74 14.40
C ASP A 276 17.66 8.01 13.98
N GLN A 277 18.47 7.63 14.95
CA GLN A 277 19.67 6.83 14.75
C GLN A 277 19.31 5.35 14.73
N GLU A 278 19.81 4.62 13.73
CA GLU A 278 19.78 3.16 13.70
C GLU A 278 21.20 2.61 13.72
N ILE A 279 21.60 2.00 14.84
CA ILE A 279 22.87 1.28 15.01
C ILE A 279 22.65 -0.19 15.45
N GLY A 280 21.42 -0.67 15.35
CA GLY A 280 21.02 -2.03 15.64
C GLY A 280 21.37 -3.00 14.52
N ASP A 281 20.53 -4.03 14.38
CA ASP A 281 20.62 -5.01 13.31
C ASP A 281 19.24 -5.23 12.66
N LEU A 282 19.11 -6.22 11.78
CA LEU A 282 17.85 -6.48 11.08
C LEU A 282 16.71 -6.99 11.99
N TYR A 283 17.01 -7.34 13.25
CA TYR A 283 16.07 -7.88 14.22
C TYR A 283 15.69 -6.87 15.31
N PHE A 284 16.64 -5.99 15.67
CA PHE A 284 16.49 -5.07 16.79
C PHE A 284 17.00 -3.68 16.44
N HIS A 285 16.12 -2.69 16.61
CA HIS A 285 16.49 -1.28 16.57
C HIS A 285 17.39 -0.94 17.77
N ARG A 286 18.43 -0.13 17.54
CA ARG A 286 19.20 0.48 18.63
C ARG A 286 19.58 1.92 18.29
N SER A 287 19.51 2.78 19.29
CA SER A 287 20.02 4.14 19.27
C SER A 287 20.97 4.36 20.46
N GLN A 288 21.98 5.21 20.30
CA GLN A 288 22.83 5.67 21.40
C GLN A 288 22.19 6.81 22.19
N PHE A 289 21.13 7.41 21.64
CA PHE A 289 20.46 8.57 22.18
C PHE A 289 19.09 8.18 22.71
N ASP A 290 18.69 8.80 23.83
CA ASP A 290 17.34 8.65 24.39
C ASP A 290 16.32 9.57 23.68
N GLU A 291 16.78 10.39 22.74
CA GLU A 291 16.00 11.36 21.95
C GLU A 291 16.37 11.24 20.46
N PRO A 292 15.47 11.60 19.53
CA PRO A 292 15.75 11.49 18.11
C PRO A 292 16.89 12.42 17.68
N ILE A 293 17.48 12.15 16.51
CA ILE A 293 18.48 13.03 15.91
C ILE A 293 17.85 14.39 15.62
N HIS A 294 16.66 14.46 15.02
CA HIS A 294 15.95 15.72 14.81
C HIS A 294 14.49 15.47 14.42
N SER A 295 13.64 16.48 14.53
CA SER A 295 12.27 16.48 14.02
C SER A 295 11.91 17.79 13.33
N GLU A 296 10.84 17.81 12.53
CA GLU A 296 10.34 19.03 11.88
C GLU A 296 9.84 20.07 12.89
N SER A 297 9.39 19.67 14.07
CA SER A 297 9.06 20.60 15.16
C SER A 297 10.28 21.18 15.87
N GLY A 298 11.48 20.67 15.58
CA GLY A 298 12.75 21.12 16.14
C GLY A 298 13.17 20.42 17.43
N GLU A 299 12.49 19.33 17.82
CA GLU A 299 12.91 18.44 18.90
C GLU A 299 14.09 17.54 18.49
N GLY A 300 14.77 16.98 19.50
CA GLY A 300 15.93 16.11 19.32
C GLY A 300 17.27 16.85 19.34
N ILE A 301 18.33 16.15 18.97
CA ILE A 301 19.69 16.68 19.06
C ILE A 301 19.96 17.70 17.94
N HIS A 302 20.59 18.83 18.23
CA HIS A 302 20.81 19.86 17.21
C HIS A 302 22.01 19.55 16.28
N PHE A 303 21.94 18.49 15.48
CA PHE A 303 22.94 18.11 14.44
C PHE A 303 22.60 18.61 13.04
N GLY A 304 21.35 19.02 12.82
CA GLY A 304 20.87 19.51 11.56
C GLY A 304 19.63 20.39 11.74
N THR A 305 19.02 20.75 10.62
CA THR A 305 17.80 21.53 10.58
C THR A 305 17.03 21.17 9.31
N PHE A 306 15.73 20.99 9.45
CA PHE A 306 14.81 21.01 8.32
C PHE A 306 14.72 22.43 7.76
N LYS A 307 14.61 22.54 6.43
CA LYS A 307 14.37 23.80 5.74
C LYS A 307 13.30 23.59 4.67
N PRO A 308 12.18 24.31 4.75
CA PRO A 308 11.15 24.25 3.74
C PRO A 308 11.71 24.77 2.41
N ASP A 309 11.60 23.96 1.36
CA ASP A 309 12.00 24.27 -0.01
C ASP A 309 10.83 24.86 -0.80
N ASP A 310 9.65 24.26 -0.69
CA ASP A 310 8.44 24.65 -1.43
C ASP A 310 7.20 24.30 -0.64
N TYR A 311 6.19 25.16 -0.73
CA TYR A 311 4.88 24.92 -0.15
C TYR A 311 3.80 25.48 -1.07
N ARG A 312 2.84 24.63 -1.43
CA ARG A 312 1.72 25.02 -2.29
C ARG A 312 0.46 24.23 -1.98
N ILE A 313 -0.67 24.92 -2.08
CA ILE A 313 -2.00 24.32 -2.10
C ILE A 313 -2.59 24.52 -3.49
N GLU A 314 -2.81 23.42 -4.19
CA GLU A 314 -3.33 23.40 -5.55
C GLU A 314 -4.81 22.97 -5.50
N ARG A 315 -5.71 23.94 -5.69
CA ARG A 315 -7.16 23.69 -5.73
C ARG A 315 -7.56 23.26 -7.15
N GLY A 316 -7.88 21.98 -7.29
CA GLY A 316 -8.49 21.41 -8.49
C GLY A 316 -10.02 21.52 -8.51
N SER A 317 -10.63 21.04 -9.58
CA SER A 317 -12.09 21.02 -9.76
C SER A 317 -12.78 20.00 -8.85
N VAL A 318 -12.06 18.95 -8.44
CA VAL A 318 -12.59 17.84 -7.63
C VAL A 318 -11.81 17.66 -6.33
N ARG A 319 -10.48 17.83 -6.38
CA ARG A 319 -9.59 17.63 -5.23
C ARG A 319 -8.79 18.88 -4.92
N THR A 320 -8.16 18.91 -3.75
CA THR A 320 -7.15 19.91 -3.39
C THR A 320 -5.89 19.16 -2.95
N VAL A 321 -4.75 19.49 -3.55
CA VAL A 321 -3.47 18.85 -3.28
C VAL A 321 -2.61 19.81 -2.48
N ILE A 322 -2.12 19.36 -1.33
CA ILE A 322 -1.16 20.10 -0.52
C ILE A 322 0.19 19.46 -0.77
N THR A 323 1.15 20.26 -1.25
CA THR A 323 2.53 19.81 -1.41
C THR A 323 3.41 20.64 -0.49
N PHE A 324 4.06 19.96 0.45
CA PHE A 324 5.12 20.52 1.27
C PHE A 324 6.41 19.77 0.92
N LYS A 325 7.45 20.52 0.56
CA LYS A 325 8.76 19.99 0.27
C LYS A 325 9.73 20.57 1.27
N ASP A 326 10.43 19.69 1.98
CA ASP A 326 11.48 20.04 2.91
C ASP A 326 12.77 19.30 2.55
N SER A 327 13.89 19.87 2.94
CA SER A 327 15.20 19.28 2.87
C SER A 327 15.86 19.33 4.25
N PHE A 328 16.27 18.17 4.76
CA PHE A 328 17.08 18.11 5.98
C PHE A 328 18.55 18.41 5.68
N TYR A 329 19.10 19.43 6.33
CA TYR A 329 20.50 19.81 6.23
C TYR A 329 21.23 19.49 7.53
N CYS A 330 22.38 18.84 7.41
CA CYS A 330 23.33 18.70 8.53
C CYS A 330 24.75 19.01 8.05
N LEU A 331 25.60 19.50 8.96
CA LEU A 331 27.01 19.76 8.65
C LEU A 331 27.85 18.48 8.69
N GLN A 332 27.49 17.56 9.58
CA GLN A 332 28.10 16.25 9.72
C GLN A 332 27.00 15.27 10.09
N TRP A 333 26.83 14.22 9.28
CA TRP A 333 25.93 13.14 9.64
C TRP A 333 26.50 12.41 10.87
N PRO A 334 25.68 12.01 11.86
CA PRO A 334 26.14 11.44 13.13
C PRO A 334 26.83 10.06 13.02
N TYR A 335 27.29 9.62 11.84
CA TYR A 335 28.03 8.36 11.64
C TYR A 335 29.30 8.24 12.52
N TYR A 336 29.82 9.35 13.05
CA TYR A 336 31.11 9.41 13.75
C TYR A 336 31.02 9.72 15.26
N LEU A 337 29.85 9.57 15.89
CA LEU A 337 29.69 9.86 17.33
C LEU A 337 30.13 8.71 18.26
N THR A 338 30.94 7.78 17.74
CA THR A 338 31.62 6.72 18.51
C THR A 338 33.00 7.15 18.99
#